data_AF-B8HIM1-F1
#
_entry.id   AF-B8HIM1-F1
#
_cell.length_a   1.000
_cell.length_b   1.000
_cell.length_c   1.000
_cell.angle_alpha   90.00
_cell.angle_beta   90.00
_cell.angle_gamma   90.00
#
_symmetry.space_group_name_H-M   'P 1'
#
loop_
_entity.id
_entity.type
_entity.pdbx_description
1 polymer ?
#
loop_
_entity_poly.entity_id
_entity_poly.type
_entity_poly.pdbx_seq_one_letter_code
_entity_poly.pdbx_strand_id
1 'polypeptide(L)'
;MTAMTTTLTRPRRSAALPLTVDTAQVWGALLSSYSEDTGGISVWSTEDGALRYAERVLAAQPGIEFELMTCEGNGPWRSVDGSLSIREVIALRWSA
;
A
#
# COMPACT_ATOMS: atom_id res chain seq x y z
N MET A 1 39.55 -24.45 -35.12
CA MET A 1 38.45 -23.54 -34.74
C MET A 1 38.18 -23.75 -33.26
N THR A 2 38.68 -22.86 -32.42
CA THR A 2 38.62 -23.00 -30.95
C THR A 2 37.72 -21.88 -30.43
N ALA A 3 36.56 -22.23 -29.89
CA ALA A 3 35.63 -21.26 -29.31
C ALA A 3 36.10 -20.89 -27.89
N MET A 4 36.47 -19.62 -27.68
CA MET A 4 36.72 -19.06 -26.35
C MET A 4 35.39 -18.61 -25.75
N THR A 5 34.98 -19.24 -24.65
CA THR A 5 33.86 -18.78 -23.83
C THR A 5 34.31 -17.57 -23.02
N THR A 6 33.93 -16.37 -23.46
CA THR A 6 34.09 -15.16 -22.66
C THR A 6 32.92 -15.04 -21.69
N THR A 7 33.14 -15.42 -20.42
CA THR A 7 32.20 -15.15 -19.34
C THR A 7 32.15 -13.65 -19.07
N LEU A 8 31.13 -12.97 -19.58
CA LEU A 8 30.90 -11.56 -19.29
C LEU A 8 30.24 -11.43 -17.90
N THR A 9 31.05 -11.22 -16.87
CA THR A 9 30.57 -10.86 -15.52
C THR A 9 29.85 -9.52 -15.59
N ARG A 10 28.52 -9.52 -15.63
CA ARG A 10 27.68 -8.31 -15.58
C ARG A 10 27.91 -7.63 -14.22
N PRO A 11 28.46 -6.41 -14.15
CA PRO A 11 28.52 -5.70 -12.88
C PRO A 11 27.08 -5.36 -12.46
N ARG A 12 26.55 -6.09 -11.48
CA ARG A 12 25.32 -5.73 -10.77
C ARG A 12 25.65 -4.58 -9.80
N ARG A 13 26.07 -3.44 -10.35
CA ARG A 13 25.96 -2.15 -9.67
C ARG A 13 24.65 -1.54 -10.13
N SER A 14 23.55 -1.99 -9.53
CA SER A 14 22.40 -1.10 -9.39
C SER A 14 22.92 0.06 -8.56
N ALA A 15 23.20 1.19 -9.20
CA ALA A 15 23.39 2.44 -8.49
C ALA A 15 22.15 2.61 -7.61
N ALA A 16 22.30 2.50 -6.30
CA ALA A 16 21.31 3.00 -5.37
C ALA A 16 21.31 4.51 -5.62
N LEU A 17 20.37 4.98 -6.44
CA LEU A 17 20.05 6.39 -6.51
C LEU A 17 19.77 6.82 -5.06
N PRO A 18 20.28 7.97 -4.60
CA PRO A 18 19.87 8.50 -3.32
C PRO A 18 18.35 8.60 -3.38
N LEU A 19 17.65 7.79 -2.57
CA LEU A 19 16.25 7.99 -2.30
C LEU A 19 16.19 9.37 -1.63
N THR A 20 16.00 10.43 -2.43
CA THR A 20 15.31 11.62 -1.95
C THR A 20 14.09 11.08 -1.26
N VAL A 21 14.05 11.24 0.06
CA VAL A 21 12.98 10.77 0.93
C VAL A 21 11.68 11.18 0.27
N ASP A 22 11.01 10.20 -0.32
CA ASP A 22 9.86 10.38 -1.17
C ASP A 22 8.73 10.76 -0.23
N THR A 23 8.55 12.07 -0.03
CA THR A 23 7.36 12.66 0.60
C THR A 23 6.16 12.54 -0.35
N ALA A 24 6.06 11.45 -1.11
CA ALA A 24 4.88 11.19 -1.90
C ALA A 24 3.78 10.71 -0.97
N GLN A 25 2.63 11.35 -1.12
CA GLN A 25 1.39 10.86 -0.57
C GLN A 25 1.07 9.52 -1.23
N VAL A 26 0.80 8.53 -0.41
CA VAL A 26 0.26 7.23 -0.84
C VAL A 26 -1.14 7.05 -0.30
N TRP A 27 -1.88 6.17 -0.97
CA TRP A 27 -3.27 5.88 -0.73
C TRP A 27 -3.45 4.41 -0.38
N GLY A 28 -4.48 4.10 0.38
CA GLY A 28 -4.65 2.79 0.95
C GLY A 28 -6.11 2.43 1.13
N ALA A 29 -6.45 1.18 0.84
CA ALA A 29 -7.76 0.66 1.18
C ALA A 29 -7.71 -0.11 2.48
N LEU A 30 -8.38 0.41 3.51
CA LEU A 30 -8.64 -0.33 4.74
C LEU A 30 -10.02 -0.99 4.61
N LEU A 31 -10.08 -2.29 4.87
CA LEU A 31 -11.30 -3.08 4.76
C LEU A 31 -11.70 -3.62 6.13
N SER A 32 -13.00 -3.87 6.37
CA SER A 32 -13.46 -4.38 7.66
C SER A 32 -12.96 -5.78 8.01
N SER A 33 -12.43 -6.52 7.02
CA SER A 33 -11.73 -7.79 7.24
C SER A 33 -10.27 -7.61 7.67
N TYR A 34 -9.80 -6.38 7.89
CA TYR A 34 -8.45 -6.11 8.37
C TYR A 34 -8.21 -6.77 9.73
N SER A 35 -7.12 -7.52 9.83
CA SER A 35 -6.60 -8.09 11.08
C SER A 35 -5.22 -7.51 11.34
N GLU A 36 -4.92 -7.04 12.55
CA GLU A 36 -3.58 -6.57 12.90
C GLU A 36 -2.54 -7.70 12.83
N ASP A 37 -2.94 -8.96 13.02
CA ASP A 37 -2.03 -10.13 13.02
C ASP A 37 -1.50 -10.46 11.61
N THR A 38 -2.33 -10.24 10.59
CA THR A 38 -1.99 -10.50 9.18
C THR A 38 -1.89 -9.23 8.34
N GLY A 39 -2.05 -8.07 8.97
CA GLY A 39 -2.59 -6.87 8.34
C GLY A 39 -1.61 -6.07 7.49
N GLY A 40 -1.94 -5.96 6.21
CA GLY A 40 -1.43 -4.91 5.32
C GLY A 40 -2.59 -4.09 4.78
N ILE A 41 -2.46 -2.75 4.82
CA ILE A 41 -3.28 -1.89 3.96
C ILE A 41 -2.84 -2.13 2.53
N SER A 42 -3.79 -2.23 1.61
CA SER A 42 -3.47 -2.32 0.18
C SER A 42 -3.03 -0.94 -0.30
N VAL A 43 -1.72 -0.74 -0.49
CA VAL A 43 -1.08 0.55 -0.80
C VAL A 43 -1.06 0.83 -2.30
N TRP A 44 -1.36 2.08 -2.68
CA TRP A 44 -1.43 2.58 -4.04
C TRP A 44 -0.79 3.96 -4.15
N SER A 45 -0.21 4.28 -5.30
CA SER A 45 0.36 5.61 -5.58
C SER A 45 -0.70 6.67 -5.92
N THR A 46 -1.94 6.27 -6.19
CA THR A 46 -3.04 7.16 -6.54
C THR A 46 -4.31 6.81 -5.78
N GLU A 47 -5.13 7.81 -5.51
CA GLU A 47 -6.45 7.67 -4.88
C GLU A 47 -7.37 6.73 -5.68
N ASP A 48 -7.46 6.95 -7.00
CA ASP A 48 -8.25 6.11 -7.92
C ASP A 48 -7.83 4.63 -7.88
N GLY A 49 -6.54 4.35 -7.71
CA GLY A 49 -6.04 2.98 -7.58
C GLY A 49 -6.58 2.27 -6.34
N ALA A 50 -6.58 2.97 -5.20
CA ALA A 50 -7.12 2.46 -3.95
C ALA A 50 -8.65 2.29 -4.01
N LEU A 51 -9.36 3.24 -4.60
CA LEU A 51 -10.81 3.18 -4.80
C LEU A 51 -11.22 2.01 -5.71
N ARG A 52 -10.57 1.85 -6.87
CA ARG A 52 -10.83 0.71 -7.78
C ARG A 52 -10.53 -0.64 -7.16
N TYR A 53 -9.58 -0.71 -6.24
CA TYR A 53 -9.35 -1.92 -5.47
C TYR A 53 -10.51 -2.18 -4.49
N ALA A 54 -10.93 -1.16 -3.74
CA ALA A 54 -12.06 -1.26 -2.83
C ALA A 54 -13.36 -1.68 -3.53
N GLU A 55 -13.68 -1.06 -4.67
CA GLU A 55 -14.85 -1.41 -5.49
C GLU A 55 -14.87 -2.88 -5.90
N ARG A 56 -13.73 -3.42 -6.34
CA ARG A 56 -13.60 -4.84 -6.69
C ARG A 56 -13.82 -5.75 -5.49
N VAL A 57 -13.31 -5.36 -4.32
CA VAL A 57 -13.48 -6.14 -3.08
C VAL A 57 -14.94 -6.10 -2.61
N LEU A 58 -15.56 -4.92 -2.60
CA LEU A 58 -16.97 -4.74 -2.26
C LEU A 58 -17.90 -5.54 -3.17
N ALA A 59 -17.59 -5.60 -4.46
CA ALA A 59 -18.33 -6.43 -5.43
C ALA A 59 -18.17 -7.94 -5.17
N ALA A 60 -16.99 -8.37 -4.71
CA ALA A 60 -16.69 -9.78 -4.45
C ALA A 60 -17.17 -10.25 -3.06
N GLN A 61 -17.29 -9.35 -2.09
CA GLN A 61 -17.59 -9.65 -0.69
C GLN A 61 -18.75 -8.77 -0.19
N PRO A 62 -20.01 -9.18 -0.42
CA PRO A 62 -21.17 -8.46 0.09
C PRO A 62 -21.11 -8.33 1.62
N GLY A 63 -21.26 -7.10 2.12
CA GLY A 63 -21.23 -6.80 3.57
C GLY A 63 -19.85 -6.46 4.13
N ILE A 64 -18.79 -6.50 3.32
CA ILE A 64 -17.52 -5.88 3.72
C ILE A 64 -17.67 -4.36 3.71
N GLU A 65 -17.04 -3.70 4.68
CA GLU A 65 -16.97 -2.24 4.73
C GLU A 65 -15.56 -1.78 4.38
N PHE A 66 -15.44 -0.51 4.01
CA PHE A 66 -14.23 0.08 3.49
C PHE A 66 -14.03 1.49 4.04
N GLU A 67 -12.77 1.85 4.27
CA GLU A 67 -12.32 3.21 4.51
C GLU A 67 -11.10 3.52 3.64
N LEU A 68 -11.14 4.66 2.95
CA LEU A 68 -10.00 5.17 2.21
C LEU A 68 -9.03 5.84 3.18
N MET A 69 -7.76 5.45 3.09
CA MET A 69 -6.67 5.90 3.94
C MET A 69 -5.57 6.56 3.11
N THR A 70 -4.80 7.44 3.73
CA THR A 70 -3.62 8.05 3.14
C THR A 70 -2.50 8.21 4.18
N CYS A 71 -1.25 8.22 3.70
CA CYS A 71 -0.11 8.66 4.49
C CYS A 71 0.92 9.37 3.59
N GLU A 72 1.74 10.22 4.19
CA GLU A 72 2.84 10.90 3.51
C GLU A 72 4.17 10.30 3.95
N GLY A 73 4.96 9.80 2.99
CA GLY A 73 6.23 9.13 3.28
C GLY A 73 6.04 7.94 4.24
N ASN A 74 6.76 7.96 5.37
CA ASN A 74 6.65 6.94 6.43
C ASN A 74 5.71 7.39 7.58
N GLY A 75 4.84 8.36 7.33
CA GLY A 75 3.87 8.86 8.29
C GLY A 75 2.80 7.82 8.64
N PRO A 76 2.04 8.05 9.73
CA PRO A 76 0.94 7.18 10.10
C PRO A 76 -0.18 7.27 9.06
N TRP A 77 -0.82 6.14 8.79
CA TRP A 77 -2.04 6.07 8.01
C TRP A 77 -3.20 6.78 8.72
N ARG A 78 -3.91 7.60 7.97
CA ARG A 78 -5.11 8.32 8.41
C ARG A 78 -6.20 8.24 7.36
N SER A 79 -7.45 8.42 7.78
CA SER A 79 -8.56 8.67 6.87
C SER A 79 -8.26 9.90 5.99
N VAL A 80 -8.86 9.97 4.80
CA VAL A 80 -8.59 11.05 3.84
C VAL A 80 -8.93 12.44 4.40
N ASP A 81 -9.94 12.52 5.26
CA ASP A 81 -10.30 13.75 5.98
C ASP A 81 -9.31 14.09 7.12
N GLY A 82 -8.32 13.22 7.37
CA GLY A 82 -7.27 13.34 8.38
C GLY A 82 -7.73 13.10 9.82
N SER A 83 -9.01 12.75 10.02
CA SER A 83 -9.65 12.76 11.33
C SER A 83 -9.42 11.51 12.17
N LEU A 84 -9.19 10.35 11.53
CA LEU A 84 -9.09 9.06 12.20
C LEU A 84 -7.83 8.31 11.76
N SER A 85 -7.13 7.70 12.71
CA SER A 85 -6.11 6.68 12.45
C SER A 85 -6.75 5.33 12.10
N ILE A 86 -5.95 4.39 11.58
CA ILE A 86 -6.39 3.00 11.35
C ILE A 86 -7.13 2.42 12.57
N ARG A 87 -6.55 2.59 13.76
CA ARG A 87 -7.10 2.03 14.99
C ARG A 87 -8.45 2.65 15.36
N GLU A 88 -8.59 3.95 15.16
CA GLU A 88 -9.85 4.65 15.43
C GLU A 88 -10.94 4.25 14.44
N VAL A 89 -10.61 4.07 13.16
CA VAL A 89 -11.57 3.55 12.17
C VAL A 89 -12.06 2.16 12.56
N ILE A 90 -11.14 1.25 12.89
CA ILE A 90 -11.50 -0.12 13.31
C ILE A 90 -12.35 -0.08 14.59
N ALA A 91 -11.96 0.72 15.58
CA ALA A 91 -12.67 0.81 16.85
C ALA A 91 -14.07 1.41 16.72
N LEU A 92 -14.24 2.44 15.87
CA LEU A 92 -15.51 3.15 15.72
C LEU A 92 -16.49 2.44 14.78
N ARG A 93 -15.98 1.77 13.74
CA ARG A 93 -16.83 1.21 12.69
C ARG A 93 -16.99 -0.31 12.77
N TRP A 94 -15.97 -1.03 13.23
CA TRP A 94 -15.91 -2.50 13.08
C TRP A 94 -15.80 -3.28 14.38
N SER A 95 -15.46 -2.61 15.48
CA SER A 95 -15.48 -3.20 16.82
C SER A 95 -16.84 -2.96 17.47
N ALA A 96 -17.82 -3.80 17.13
CA ALA A 96 -19.10 -3.90 17.85
C ALA A 96 -18.99 -4.84 19.06
#